data_AF-A0A849DTC6-F1
#
_entry.id   AF-A0A849DTC6-F1
#
_cell.length_a   1.000
_cell.length_b   1.000
_cell.length_c   1.000
_cell.angle_alpha   90.00
_cell.angle_beta   90.00
_cell.angle_gamma   90.00
#
_symmetry.space_group_name_H-M   'P 1'
#
loop_
_entity.id
_entity.type
_entity.pdbx_description
1 polymer ?
#
loop_
_entity_poly.entity_id
_entity_poly.type
_entity_poly.pdbx_seq_one_letter_code
_entity_poly.pdbx_strand_id
1 'polypeptide(L)'
;MYDLTDYRHLLRRVKDLNTGDRVFTAAYRWETVTRIEEEERPYAVWVRVFTDLTGQAYAWRLDNHNEVPTVPAYPHPDQARVHVDDHRERIVVFVGTRRPYYRDRGAVVLAEAIHAGRGRGWKVADHAGGGDPVCTTVASKAAAMTLVRHAARAHAQALGLRVHHPEVTR
;
A
#
# COMPACT_ATOMS: atom_id res chain seq x y z
N MET A 1 -36.55 1.62 -2.43
CA MET A 1 -35.59 1.40 -1.32
C MET A 1 -34.62 0.36 -1.85
N TYR A 2 -33.44 0.76 -2.31
CA TYR A 2 -32.47 -0.19 -2.87
C TYR A 2 -31.69 -0.85 -1.75
N ASP A 3 -31.50 -2.16 -1.88
CA ASP A 3 -30.75 -2.97 -0.95
C ASP A 3 -29.26 -2.63 -1.06
N LEU A 4 -28.73 -1.89 -0.06
CA LEU A 4 -27.31 -1.57 0.04
C LEU A 4 -26.47 -2.74 0.57
N THR A 5 -27.06 -3.93 0.76
CA THR A 5 -26.34 -5.11 1.27
C THR A 5 -25.17 -5.50 0.36
N ASP A 6 -25.29 -5.26 -0.95
CA ASP A 6 -24.22 -5.50 -1.93
C ASP A 6 -23.02 -4.55 -1.78
N TYR A 7 -23.16 -3.40 -1.10
CA TYR A 7 -22.09 -2.42 -0.95
C TYR A 7 -21.45 -2.39 0.44
N ARG A 8 -21.80 -3.31 1.35
CA ARG A 8 -21.20 -3.36 2.69
C ARG A 8 -19.68 -3.44 2.67
N HIS A 9 -19.11 -4.12 1.66
CA HIS A 9 -17.67 -4.23 1.47
C HIS A 9 -17.00 -2.95 0.94
N LEU A 10 -17.78 -1.95 0.53
CA LEU A 10 -17.33 -0.64 0.06
C LEU A 10 -17.61 0.49 1.07
N LEU A 11 -18.22 0.19 2.21
CA LEU A 11 -18.49 1.20 3.22
C LEU A 11 -17.18 1.66 3.87
N ARG A 12 -16.99 2.97 3.96
CA ARG A 12 -15.84 3.59 4.59
C ARG A 12 -16.29 4.77 5.43
N ARG A 13 -15.66 4.99 6.58
CA ARG A 13 -15.95 6.17 7.40
C ARG A 13 -15.55 7.44 6.65
N VAL A 14 -16.35 8.48 6.80
CA VAL A 14 -16.10 9.79 6.17
C VAL A 14 -14.74 10.36 6.56
N LYS A 15 -14.31 10.17 7.81
CA LYS A 15 -12.96 10.57 8.27
C LYS A 15 -11.79 9.87 7.54
N ASP A 16 -12.03 8.75 6.88
CA ASP A 16 -11.00 7.94 6.21
C ASP A 16 -11.00 8.17 4.69
N LEU A 17 -11.80 9.12 4.19
CA LEU A 17 -11.83 9.54 2.79
C LEU A 17 -10.55 10.29 2.41
N ASN A 18 -10.16 10.16 1.15
CA ASN A 18 -8.99 10.82 0.59
C ASN A 18 -9.36 11.53 -0.72
N THR A 19 -8.60 12.56 -1.08
CA THR A 19 -8.66 13.12 -2.43
C THR A 19 -8.37 12.03 -3.47
N GLY A 20 -9.21 11.99 -4.50
CA GLY A 20 -9.24 10.97 -5.55
C GLY A 20 -10.28 9.88 -5.31
N ASP A 21 -10.75 9.68 -4.07
CA ASP A 21 -11.74 8.65 -3.78
C ASP A 21 -13.00 8.84 -4.61
N ARG A 22 -13.59 7.75 -5.12
CA ARG A 22 -14.93 7.81 -5.70
C ARG A 22 -15.92 7.52 -4.59
N VAL A 23 -16.80 8.47 -4.31
CA VAL A 23 -17.84 8.36 -3.29
C VAL A 23 -19.20 8.33 -3.94
N PHE A 24 -20.13 7.52 -3.40
CA PHE A 24 -21.52 7.53 -3.85
C PHE A 24 -22.27 8.63 -3.09
N THR A 25 -22.67 9.68 -3.79
CA THR A 25 -23.21 10.91 -3.18
C THR A 25 -24.73 10.84 -3.04
N ALA A 26 -25.32 11.79 -2.30
CA ALA A 26 -26.78 11.92 -2.19
C ALA A 26 -27.45 12.32 -3.52
N ALA A 27 -26.68 12.70 -4.54
CA ALA A 27 -27.15 12.83 -5.92
C ALA A 27 -27.31 11.47 -6.65
N TYR A 28 -27.18 10.34 -5.93
CA TYR A 28 -27.32 8.98 -6.43
C TYR A 28 -26.38 8.63 -7.58
N ARG A 29 -25.13 9.08 -7.48
CA ARG A 29 -24.08 8.79 -8.46
C ARG A 29 -22.70 8.73 -7.82
N TRP A 30 -21.76 8.10 -8.51
CA TRP A 30 -20.35 8.09 -8.13
C TRP A 30 -19.66 9.37 -8.57
N GLU A 31 -18.99 10.06 -7.64
CA GLU A 31 -18.25 11.30 -7.89
C GLU A 31 -16.84 11.20 -7.31
N THR A 32 -15.87 11.86 -7.94
CA THR A 32 -14.47 11.85 -7.51
C THR A 32 -14.24 12.96 -6.50
N VAL A 33 -13.73 12.64 -5.32
CA VAL A 33 -13.34 13.61 -4.30
C VAL A 33 -12.15 14.42 -4.81
N THR A 34 -12.27 15.74 -4.83
CA THR A 34 -11.20 16.64 -5.27
C THR A 34 -10.54 17.38 -4.11
N ARG A 35 -11.29 17.58 -3.02
CA ARG A 35 -10.82 18.27 -1.82
C ARG A 35 -11.69 17.89 -0.61
N ILE A 36 -11.06 17.86 0.55
CA ILE A 36 -11.70 17.60 1.84
C ILE A 36 -11.34 18.74 2.79
N GLU A 37 -12.33 19.27 3.50
CA GLU A 37 -12.13 20.27 4.55
C GLU A 37 -12.84 19.82 5.83
N GLU A 38 -12.13 19.82 6.96
CA GLU A 38 -12.74 19.60 8.26
C GLU A 38 -13.42 20.89 8.74
N GLU A 39 -14.65 20.76 9.21
CA GLU A 39 -15.40 21.82 9.84
C GLU A 39 -15.53 21.49 11.34
N GLU A 40 -14.63 22.06 12.15
CA GLU A 40 -14.70 21.93 13.60
C GLU A 40 -15.90 22.69 14.16
N ARG A 41 -16.78 21.96 14.86
CA ARG A 41 -17.82 22.54 15.72
C ARG A 41 -17.75 21.93 17.12
N PRO A 42 -18.25 22.63 18.16
CA PRO A 42 -18.05 22.23 19.55
C PRO A 42 -18.56 20.82 19.93
N TYR A 43 -19.45 20.22 19.14
CA TYR A 43 -20.11 18.94 19.44
C TYR A 43 -20.24 17.98 18.25
N ALA A 44 -19.68 18.33 17.08
CA ALA A 44 -19.73 17.49 15.89
C ALA A 44 -18.61 17.88 14.93
N VAL A 45 -17.87 16.89 14.43
CA VAL A 45 -16.87 17.10 13.39
C VAL A 45 -17.55 16.80 12.06
N TRP A 46 -17.86 17.86 11.33
CA TRP A 46 -18.39 17.74 9.98
C TRP A 46 -17.24 17.79 8.99
N VAL A 47 -17.40 17.09 7.88
CA VAL A 47 -16.46 17.10 6.77
C VAL A 47 -17.16 17.64 5.54
N ARG A 48 -16.54 18.62 4.88
CA ARG A 48 -16.94 19.10 3.57
C ARG A 48 -16.15 18.37 2.50
N VAL A 49 -16.84 17.61 1.67
CA VAL A 49 -16.26 16.84 0.57
C VAL A 49 -16.63 17.51 -0.75
N PHE A 50 -15.64 18.07 -1.44
CA PHE A 50 -15.78 18.64 -2.77
C PHE A 50 -15.53 17.56 -3.81
N THR A 51 -16.27 17.59 -4.91
CA THR A 51 -16.16 16.59 -5.97
C THR A 51 -16.08 17.22 -7.36
N ASP A 52 -15.66 16.42 -8.34
CA ASP A 52 -15.57 16.80 -9.75
C ASP A 52 -16.93 17.21 -10.37
N LEU A 53 -18.03 16.55 -10.01
CA LEU A 53 -19.35 16.77 -10.60
C LEU A 53 -20.25 17.75 -9.84
N THR A 54 -19.97 18.00 -8.55
CA THR A 54 -20.75 18.95 -7.74
C THR A 54 -20.29 20.41 -7.95
N GLY A 55 -19.11 20.60 -8.54
CA GLY A 55 -18.54 21.91 -8.86
C GLY A 55 -17.87 22.56 -7.64
N GLN A 56 -16.92 23.46 -7.89
CA GLN A 56 -16.04 24.00 -6.83
C GLN A 56 -16.76 24.89 -5.80
N ALA A 57 -17.95 25.40 -6.12
CA ALA A 57 -18.75 26.24 -5.23
C ALA A 57 -19.56 25.45 -4.20
N TYR A 58 -19.76 24.15 -4.41
CA TYR A 58 -20.61 23.31 -3.57
C TYR A 58 -19.81 22.14 -2.98
N ALA A 59 -20.23 21.66 -1.82
CA ALA A 59 -19.63 20.52 -1.14
C ALA A 59 -20.68 19.66 -0.47
N TRP A 60 -20.45 18.36 -0.45
CA TRP A 60 -21.21 17.43 0.38
C TRP A 60 -20.80 17.62 1.82
N ARG A 61 -21.77 17.83 2.71
CA ARG A 61 -21.54 17.94 4.13
C ARG A 61 -21.89 16.62 4.81
N LEU A 62 -20.89 15.96 5.37
CA LEU A 62 -21.01 14.62 5.91
C LEU A 62 -20.52 14.61 7.37
N ASP A 63 -21.22 13.90 8.24
CA ASP A 63 -20.74 13.64 9.60
C ASP A 63 -19.51 12.72 9.53
N ASN A 64 -18.42 13.06 10.23
CA ASN A 64 -17.17 12.32 10.12
C ASN A 64 -17.27 10.86 10.60
N HIS A 65 -18.28 10.51 11.41
CA HIS A 65 -18.50 9.19 11.97
C HIS A 65 -19.36 8.31 11.06
N ASN A 66 -20.10 8.91 10.12
CA ASN A 66 -20.93 8.17 9.19
C ASN A 66 -20.09 7.38 8.19
N GLU A 67 -20.68 6.32 7.67
CA GLU A 67 -20.12 5.50 6.60
C GLU A 67 -20.78 5.84 5.28
N VAL A 68 -19.98 5.92 4.22
CA VAL A 68 -20.45 6.16 2.85
C VAL A 68 -19.85 5.12 1.90
N PRO A 69 -20.61 4.62 0.90
CA PRO A 69 -20.05 3.77 -0.13
C PRO A 69 -18.93 4.50 -0.86
N THR A 70 -17.74 3.91 -0.82
CA THR A 70 -16.51 4.50 -1.31
C THR A 70 -15.74 3.45 -2.09
N VAL A 71 -15.42 3.77 -3.34
CA VAL A 71 -14.35 3.11 -4.07
C VAL A 71 -13.13 3.99 -3.87
N PRO A 72 -12.13 3.57 -3.08
CA PRO A 72 -10.94 4.38 -2.89
C PRO A 72 -10.37 4.76 -4.27
N ALA A 73 -9.91 6.00 -4.41
CA ALA A 73 -8.83 6.26 -5.33
C ALA A 73 -7.83 5.27 -4.85
N TYR A 74 -7.48 4.33 -5.71
CA TYR A 74 -6.28 3.56 -5.50
C TYR A 74 -5.22 4.53 -4.95
N PRO A 75 -4.53 4.20 -3.84
CA PRO A 75 -3.42 5.01 -3.36
C PRO A 75 -2.29 4.89 -4.37
N HIS A 76 -2.45 5.49 -5.57
CA HIS A 76 -1.87 5.03 -6.81
C HIS A 76 -1.98 3.51 -7.05
N PRO A 77 -2.69 3.05 -8.10
CA PRO A 77 -2.24 1.86 -8.78
C PRO A 77 -0.95 2.28 -9.53
N ASP A 78 0.04 1.40 -9.61
CA ASP A 78 1.12 1.51 -10.62
C ASP A 78 2.31 2.43 -10.35
N GLN A 79 2.81 2.47 -9.11
CA GLN A 79 4.25 2.23 -9.02
C GLN A 79 4.44 0.99 -8.17
N ALA A 80 4.60 -0.14 -8.86
CA ALA A 80 5.24 -1.30 -8.28
C ALA A 80 6.45 -0.80 -7.46
N ARG A 81 6.56 -1.19 -6.20
CA ARG A 81 7.70 -0.81 -5.36
C ARG A 81 8.43 -2.05 -4.95
N VAL A 82 9.73 -1.90 -4.77
CA VAL A 82 10.55 -2.94 -4.16
C VAL A 82 10.47 -2.75 -2.64
N HIS A 83 9.90 -3.73 -1.94
CA HIS A 83 9.78 -3.75 -0.49
C HIS A 83 10.90 -4.59 0.12
N VAL A 84 11.29 -4.29 1.37
CA VAL A 84 12.23 -5.10 2.15
C VAL A 84 11.60 -5.44 3.49
N ASP A 85 11.30 -6.72 3.71
CA ASP A 85 10.81 -7.23 4.99
C ASP A 85 11.96 -7.91 5.74
N ASP A 86 12.15 -7.49 6.99
CA ASP A 86 13.18 -8.03 7.87
C ASP A 86 12.56 -8.82 9.02
N HIS A 87 12.72 -10.14 8.99
CA HIS A 87 12.37 -11.04 10.08
C HIS A 87 13.63 -11.62 10.73
N ARG A 88 13.47 -12.21 11.91
CA ARG A 88 14.58 -12.80 12.69
C ARG A 88 15.39 -13.83 11.88
N GLU A 89 14.73 -14.65 11.08
CA GLU A 89 15.34 -15.78 10.35
C GLU A 89 15.26 -15.65 8.82
N ARG A 90 14.65 -14.56 8.33
CA ARG A 90 14.39 -14.35 6.91
C ARG A 90 14.34 -12.87 6.58
N ILE A 91 14.96 -12.48 5.47
CA ILE A 91 14.82 -11.16 4.85
C ILE A 91 14.20 -11.40 3.48
N VAL A 92 13.15 -10.67 3.10
CA VAL A 92 12.48 -10.84 1.79
C VAL A 92 12.42 -9.51 1.06
N VAL A 93 12.76 -9.53 -0.21
CA VAL A 93 12.55 -8.44 -1.14
C VAL A 93 11.59 -8.87 -2.23
N PHE A 94 10.54 -8.08 -2.40
CA PHE A 94 9.49 -8.38 -3.37
C PHE A 94 9.02 -7.10 -4.06
N VAL A 95 8.56 -7.26 -5.30
CA VAL A 95 7.79 -6.24 -6.01
C VAL A 95 6.32 -6.44 -5.71
N GLY A 96 5.65 -5.38 -5.29
CA GLY A 96 4.20 -5.40 -5.08
C GLY A 96 3.60 -4.00 -4.93
N THR A 97 2.29 -3.91 -5.14
CA THR A 97 1.52 -2.66 -5.12
C THR A 97 1.02 -2.23 -3.73
N ARG A 98 1.22 -3.02 -2.65
CA ARG A 98 1.12 -2.54 -1.25
C ARG A 98 1.73 -3.49 -0.21
N ARG A 99 1.86 -2.94 1.02
CA ARG A 99 2.41 -3.45 2.29
C ARG A 99 2.20 -4.96 2.59
N PRO A 100 3.08 -5.57 3.41
CA PRO A 100 3.35 -7.02 3.43
C PRO A 100 2.40 -7.85 4.29
N TYR A 101 1.36 -7.26 4.87
CA TYR A 101 0.54 -7.97 5.87
C TYR A 101 -0.27 -9.13 5.31
N TYR A 102 -0.42 -9.20 3.98
CA TYR A 102 -0.97 -10.35 3.31
C TYR A 102 -0.04 -10.70 2.14
N ARG A 103 0.60 -11.87 2.20
CA ARG A 103 1.15 -12.56 1.03
C ARG A 103 -0.01 -13.00 0.11
N ASP A 104 -0.82 -12.07 -0.37
CA ASP A 104 -1.94 -12.41 -1.24
C ASP A 104 -1.63 -12.05 -2.69
N ARG A 105 -1.37 -13.12 -3.44
CA ARG A 105 -1.71 -13.36 -4.86
C ARG A 105 -1.13 -12.46 -5.96
N GLY A 106 -0.27 -11.48 -5.65
CA GLY A 106 0.31 -10.60 -6.67
C GLY A 106 1.77 -10.16 -6.48
N ALA A 107 2.49 -10.71 -5.49
CA ALA A 107 3.87 -10.32 -5.19
C ALA A 107 4.89 -11.24 -5.89
N VAL A 108 5.87 -10.66 -6.59
CA VAL A 108 7.02 -11.38 -7.15
C VAL A 108 8.22 -11.19 -6.24
N VAL A 109 8.75 -12.28 -5.68
CA VAL A 109 9.99 -12.24 -4.89
C VAL A 109 11.15 -11.97 -5.85
N LEU A 110 11.90 -10.91 -5.59
CA LEU A 110 13.08 -10.54 -6.37
C LEU A 110 14.35 -11.01 -5.72
N ALA A 111 14.40 -10.99 -4.39
CA ALA A 111 15.53 -11.51 -3.64
C ALA A 111 15.05 -11.95 -2.26
N GLU A 112 15.72 -12.92 -1.67
CA GLU A 112 15.50 -13.29 -0.27
C GLU A 112 16.80 -13.73 0.38
N ALA A 113 16.89 -13.55 1.68
CA ALA A 113 17.93 -14.16 2.50
C ALA A 113 17.30 -15.01 3.58
N ILE A 114 17.75 -16.25 3.71
CA ILE A 114 17.27 -17.19 4.72
C ILE A 114 18.46 -17.63 5.57
N HIS A 115 18.26 -17.69 6.88
CA HIS A 115 19.27 -18.20 7.80
C HIS A 115 19.52 -19.70 7.52
N ALA A 116 20.75 -20.08 7.16
CA ALA A 116 21.09 -21.43 6.69
C ALA A 116 21.33 -22.45 7.83
N GLY A 117 21.09 -22.05 9.08
CA GLY A 117 21.34 -22.84 10.29
C GLY A 117 22.55 -22.33 11.09
N ARG A 118 22.67 -22.76 12.36
CA ARG A 118 23.73 -22.29 13.26
C ARG A 118 25.12 -22.49 12.64
N GLY A 119 25.92 -21.42 12.58
CA GLY A 119 27.29 -21.44 12.05
C GLY A 119 27.40 -21.53 10.53
N ARG A 120 26.27 -21.63 9.80
CA ARG A 120 26.25 -21.77 8.32
C ARG A 120 25.96 -20.46 7.59
N GLY A 121 25.75 -19.38 8.35
CA GLY A 121 25.50 -18.05 7.82
C GLY A 121 24.11 -17.89 7.21
N TRP A 122 24.02 -17.05 6.19
CA TRP A 122 22.81 -16.67 5.49
C TRP A 122 22.95 -17.00 4.01
N LYS A 123 21.94 -17.67 3.47
CA LYS A 123 21.83 -17.92 2.03
C LYS A 123 20.98 -16.81 1.42
N VAL A 124 21.55 -16.05 0.51
CA VAL A 124 20.89 -15.01 -0.28
C VAL A 124 20.59 -15.59 -1.66
N ALA A 125 19.35 -15.47 -2.13
CA ALA A 125 18.93 -15.82 -3.47
C ALA A 125 18.46 -14.56 -4.19
N ASP A 126 19.00 -14.28 -5.37
CA ASP A 126 18.61 -13.17 -6.24
C ASP A 126 17.92 -13.72 -7.51
N HIS A 127 16.68 -13.31 -7.75
CA HIS A 127 15.77 -13.79 -8.79
C HIS A 127 15.68 -12.78 -9.94
N ALA A 128 16.79 -12.49 -10.61
CA ALA A 128 16.80 -11.57 -11.74
C ALA A 128 15.96 -12.11 -12.91
N GLY A 129 14.91 -11.35 -13.29
CA GLY A 129 14.17 -11.59 -14.54
C GLY A 129 13.38 -12.89 -14.63
N GLY A 130 13.09 -13.57 -13.51
CA GLY A 130 12.31 -14.81 -13.50
C GLY A 130 13.08 -16.09 -13.90
N GLY A 131 14.40 -16.00 -14.03
CA GLY A 131 15.29 -17.16 -14.22
C GLY A 131 15.68 -17.86 -12.90
N ASP A 132 16.59 -18.84 -13.00
CA ASP A 132 17.13 -19.54 -11.83
C ASP A 132 17.84 -18.56 -10.88
N PRO A 133 17.62 -18.67 -9.55
CA PRO A 133 18.18 -17.74 -8.60
C PRO A 133 19.69 -17.88 -8.47
N VAL A 134 20.39 -16.74 -8.49
CA VAL A 134 21.81 -16.69 -8.14
C VAL A 134 21.91 -16.74 -6.61
N CYS A 135 22.56 -17.79 -6.10
CA CYS A 135 22.68 -18.01 -4.66
C CYS A 135 24.07 -17.61 -4.14
N THR A 136 24.13 -16.81 -3.08
CA THR A 136 25.36 -16.44 -2.37
C THR A 136 25.23 -16.73 -0.88
N THR A 137 26.28 -17.24 -0.25
CA THR A 137 26.31 -17.46 1.20
C THR A 137 27.18 -16.41 1.89
N VAL A 138 26.68 -15.81 2.96
CA VAL A 138 27.40 -14.82 3.76
C VAL A 138 27.37 -15.13 5.25
N ALA A 139 28.38 -14.70 5.99
CA ALA A 139 28.54 -15.08 7.39
C ALA A 139 27.53 -14.42 8.35
N SER A 140 26.96 -13.26 8.00
CA SER A 140 26.15 -12.46 8.94
C SER A 140 24.86 -11.91 8.34
N LYS A 141 23.88 -11.63 9.22
CA LYS A 141 22.61 -10.99 8.83
C LYS A 141 22.85 -9.61 8.22
N ALA A 142 23.83 -8.86 8.73
CA ALA A 142 24.18 -7.54 8.20
C ALA A 142 24.70 -7.64 6.76
N ALA A 143 25.58 -8.60 6.46
CA ALA A 143 26.05 -8.85 5.10
C ALA A 143 24.89 -9.28 4.18
N ALA A 144 23.99 -10.14 4.68
CA ALA A 144 22.81 -10.56 3.94
C ALA A 144 21.89 -9.37 3.63
N MET A 145 21.63 -8.50 4.60
CA MET A 145 20.83 -7.29 4.43
C MET A 145 21.45 -6.34 3.40
N THR A 146 22.77 -6.17 3.40
CA THR A 146 23.48 -5.36 2.40
C THR A 146 23.29 -5.92 0.99
N LEU A 147 23.47 -7.23 0.80
CA LEU A 147 23.28 -7.88 -0.50
C LEU A 147 21.83 -7.76 -0.97
N VAL A 148 20.87 -8.01 -0.08
CA VAL A 148 19.44 -7.95 -0.39
C VAL A 148 19.00 -6.51 -0.74
N ARG A 149 19.50 -5.49 -0.03
CA ARG A 149 19.25 -4.07 -0.37
C ARG A 149 19.92 -3.66 -1.67
N HIS A 150 21.10 -4.21 -1.98
CA HIS A 150 21.76 -3.98 -3.26
C HIS A 150 20.93 -4.55 -4.41
N ALA A 151 20.51 -5.82 -4.31
CA ALA A 151 19.61 -6.45 -5.27
C ALA A 151 18.29 -5.67 -5.42
N ALA A 152 17.70 -5.23 -4.31
CA ALA A 152 16.49 -4.42 -4.32
C ALA A 152 16.63 -3.13 -5.16
N ARG A 153 17.76 -2.43 -5.03
CA ARG A 153 18.05 -1.22 -5.81
C ARG A 153 18.30 -1.53 -7.28
N ALA A 154 19.06 -2.59 -7.58
CA ALA A 154 19.33 -3.01 -8.94
C ALA A 154 18.04 -3.37 -9.69
N HIS A 155 17.14 -4.13 -9.05
CA HIS A 155 15.82 -4.45 -9.61
C HIS A 155 14.92 -3.23 -9.74
N ALA A 156 14.90 -2.36 -8.74
CA ALA A 156 14.15 -1.11 -8.83
C ALA A 156 14.61 -0.27 -10.03
N GLN A 157 15.92 -0.15 -10.24
CA GLN A 157 16.49 0.55 -11.39
C GLN A 157 16.11 -0.13 -12.72
N ALA A 158 16.25 -1.45 -12.82
CA ALA A 158 15.93 -2.20 -14.03
C ALA A 158 14.44 -2.11 -14.40
N LEU A 159 13.55 -2.02 -13.40
CA LEU A 159 12.10 -1.95 -13.59
C LEU A 159 11.56 -0.50 -13.64
N GLY A 160 12.41 0.52 -13.47
CA GLY A 160 11.97 1.92 -13.40
C GLY A 160 11.13 2.26 -12.15
N LEU A 161 11.35 1.54 -11.05
CA LEU A 161 10.58 1.60 -9.81
C LEU A 161 11.36 2.26 -8.66
N ARG A 162 10.66 2.61 -7.58
CA ARG A 162 11.28 3.13 -6.34
C ARG A 162 11.36 2.04 -5.27
N VAL A 163 12.46 2.05 -4.50
CA VAL A 163 12.61 1.20 -3.30
C VAL A 163 11.84 1.83 -2.14
N HIS A 164 11.02 1.03 -1.45
CA HIS A 164 10.30 1.43 -0.25
C HIS A 164 10.81 0.65 0.96
N HIS A 165 11.22 1.39 1.99
CA HIS A 165 11.59 0.82 3.27
C HIS A 165 10.42 1.04 4.23
N PRO A 166 9.74 -0.01 4.72
CA PRO A 166 8.76 0.18 5.78
C PRO A 166 9.46 0.79 6.99
N GLU A 167 8.84 1.81 7.57
CA GLU A 167 9.32 2.39 8.83
C GLU A 167 9.42 1.28 9.88
N VAL A 168 10.57 1.20 10.53
CA VAL A 168 10.82 0.25 11.60
C VAL A 168 9.92 0.63 12.77
N THR A 169 8.82 -0.09 12.97
CA THR A 169 8.09 -0.05 14.24
C THR A 169 9.03 -0.62 15.30
N ARG A 170 9.59 0.27 16.13
CA ARG A 170 10.40 -0.11 17.30
C ARG A 170 9.53 -0.72 18.38
#